data_AF-A0A926AN81-F1
#
_entry.id   AF-A0A926AN81-F1
#
_cell.length_a   1.000
_cell.length_b   1.000
_cell.length_c   1.000
_cell.angle_alpha   90.00
_cell.angle_beta   90.00
_cell.angle_gamma   90.00
#
_symmetry.space_group_name_H-M   'P 1'
#
loop_
_entity.id
_entity.type
_entity.pdbx_description
1 polymer ?
#
loop_
_entity_poly.entity_id
_entity_poly.type
_entity_poly.pdbx_seq_one_letter_code
_entity_poly.pdbx_strand_id
1 'polypeptide(L)' 'MKIRVLECIRQGKIGGGETHVLDLCSALNKDLFEPIVLSFTDGPMVEKLKNLAIQTEVIYTEKGFDIAT' A
#
# COMPACT_ATOMS: atom_id res chain seq x y z
N MET A 1 14.82 -13.41 -10.78
CA MET A 1 13.42 -13.03 -11.08
C MET A 1 12.72 -12.81 -9.75
N LYS A 2 12.08 -11.67 -9.53
CA LYS A 2 11.39 -11.36 -8.26
C LYS A 2 9.89 -11.61 -8.39
N ILE A 3 9.25 -12.01 -7.31
CA ILE A 3 7.80 -12.14 -7.20
C ILE A 3 7.23 -10.75 -6.89
N ARG A 4 6.37 -10.24 -7.79
CA ARG A 4 5.71 -8.96 -7.60
C ARG A 4 4.43 -9.16 -6.77
N VAL A 5 4.30 -8.40 -5.70
CA VAL A 5 3.18 -8.52 -4.75
C VAL A 5 2.46 -7.18 -4.69
N LEU A 6 1.15 -7.16 -4.96
CA LEU A 6 0.32 -5.96 -4.87
C LEU A 6 -0.45 -5.98 -3.56
N GLU A 7 -0.14 -5.04 -2.67
CA GLU A 7 -0.82 -4.82 -1.41
C GLU A 7 -1.81 -3.66 -1.55
N CYS A 8 -3.11 -3.95 -1.45
CA CYS A 8 -4.15 -2.93 -1.55
C CYS A 8 -4.62 -2.49 -0.16
N ILE A 9 -4.49 -1.20 0.15
CA ILE A 9 -4.97 -0.59 1.40
C ILE A 9 -6.12 0.37 1.15
N ARG A 10 -7.10 0.37 2.05
CA ARG A 10 -8.32 1.18 1.91
C ARG A 10 -8.05 2.68 2.07
N GLN A 11 -7.08 3.07 2.89
CA GLN A 11 -6.83 4.46 3.21
C GLN A 11 -5.35 4.71 3.47
N GLY A 12 -4.89 5.92 3.18
CA GLY A 12 -3.55 6.40 3.50
C GLY A 12 -3.35 6.80 4.97
N LYS A 13 -4.30 6.49 5.86
CA LYS A 13 -4.17 6.74 7.31
C LYS A 13 -3.44 5.59 8.01
N ILE A 14 -2.85 5.87 9.16
CA ILE A 14 -2.21 4.83 9.97
C ILE A 14 -3.25 4.23 10.91
N GLY A 15 -3.55 2.95 10.71
CA GLY A 15 -4.36 2.09 11.57
C GLY A 15 -3.70 0.72 11.76
N GLY A 16 -4.40 -0.23 12.38
CA GLY A 16 -3.85 -1.57 12.66
C GLY A 16 -3.52 -2.36 11.39
N GLY A 17 -4.42 -2.36 10.40
CA GLY A 17 -4.22 -3.05 9.13
C GLY A 17 -3.11 -2.41 8.29
N GLU A 18 -3.05 -1.09 8.26
CA GLU A 18 -2.03 -0.35 7.51
C GLU A 18 -0.65 -0.51 8.17
N THR A 19 -0.57 -0.54 9.50
CA THR A 19 0.69 -0.82 10.22
C THR A 19 1.24 -2.20 9.85
N HIS A 20 0.36 -3.21 9.74
CA HIS A 20 0.78 -4.54 9.29
C HIS A 20 1.42 -4.53 7.89
N VAL A 21 0.83 -3.80 6.94
CA VAL A 21 1.41 -3.66 5.58
C VAL A 21 2.77 -2.95 5.62
N LEU A 22 2.93 -1.95 6.48
CA LEU A 22 4.21 -1.25 6.65
C LEU A 22 5.29 -2.21 7.16
N ASP A 23 4.97 -2.99 8.20
CA ASP A 23 5.90 -3.96 8.80
C ASP A 23 6.26 -5.06 7.80
N LEU A 24 5.27 -5.57 7.06
CA LEU A 24 5.47 -6.56 6.01
C LEU A 24 6.42 -6.03 4.91
N CYS A 25 6.15 -4.84 4.37
CA CYS A 25 7.00 -4.24 3.33
C CYS A 25 8.43 -3.94 3.82
N SER A 26 8.57 -3.63 5.11
CA SER A 26 9.87 -3.34 5.74
C SER A 26 10.69 -4.60 5.98
N ALA A 27 10.05 -5.72 6.30
CA ALA A 27 10.70 -6.98 6.63
C ALA A 27 10.82 -7.98 5.46
N LEU A 28 10.09 -7.74 4.36
CA LEU A 28 10.12 -8.58 3.16
C LEU A 28 11.54 -8.72 2.59
N ASN A 29 11.90 -9.96 2.20
CA ASN A 29 13.15 -10.20 1.50
C ASN A 29 13.08 -9.60 0.08
N LYS A 30 13.69 -8.43 -0.09
CA LYS A 30 13.68 -7.66 -1.35
C LYS A 30 14.47 -8.31 -2.48
N ASP A 31 15.23 -9.37 -2.24
CA ASP A 31 15.89 -10.16 -3.29
C ASP A 31 14.93 -11.15 -3.95
N LEU A 32 13.90 -11.57 -3.22
CA LEU A 32 12.87 -12.51 -3.68
C LEU A 32 11.58 -11.81 -4.09
N PHE A 33 11.22 -10.75 -3.37
CA PHE A 33 9.93 -10.07 -3.51
C PHE A 33 10.08 -8.60 -3.85
N GLU A 34 9.12 -8.10 -4.62
CA GLU A 34 8.99 -6.69 -4.99
C GLU A 34 7.57 -6.24 -4.63
N PRO A 35 7.38 -5.72 -3.40
CA PRO A 35 6.08 -5.22 -2.97
C PRO A 35 5.76 -3.89 -3.64
N ILE A 36 4.51 -3.74 -4.06
CA ILE A 36 3.91 -2.52 -4.59
C ILE A 36 2.64 -2.29 -3.77
N VAL A 37 2.44 -1.06 -3.30
CA VAL A 37 1.26 -0.70 -2.53
C VAL A 37 0.31 0.14 -3.37
N LEU A 38 -0.97 -0.19 -3.35
CA LEU A 38 -2.05 0.63 -3.89
C LEU A 38 -2.91 1.14 -2.74
N SER A 39 -3.02 2.46 -2.59
CA SER A 39 -3.91 3.10 -1.62
C SER A 39 -5.10 3.75 -2.32
N PHE A 40 -6.27 3.70 -1.69
CA PHE A 40 -7.45 4.41 -2.21
C PHE A 40 -7.57 5.86 -1.75
N THR A 41 -6.73 6.30 -0.80
CA THR A 41 -6.61 7.71 -0.44
C THR A 41 -5.16 8.06 -0.17
N ASP A 42 -4.82 9.34 -0.27
CA ASP A 42 -3.56 9.87 0.26
C ASP A 42 -3.50 9.82 1.79
N GLY A 43 -2.30 10.01 2.34
CA GLY A 43 -2.09 10.24 3.77
C GLY A 43 -0.73 9.79 4.31
N PRO A 44 -0.53 9.87 5.64
CA PRO A 44 0.74 9.56 6.29
C PRO A 44 1.32 8.16 6.00
N MET A 45 0.47 7.17 5.73
CA MET A 45 0.91 5.82 5.37
C MET A 45 1.58 5.77 4.00
N VAL A 46 1.01 6.46 3.01
CA VAL A 46 1.56 6.56 1.65
C VAL A 46 2.95 7.21 1.69
N GLU A 47 3.10 8.29 2.45
CA GLU A 47 4.39 8.98 2.60
C GLU A 47 5.43 8.10 3.29
N LYS A 48 5.05 7.33 4.32
CA LYS A 48 5.96 6.37 4.97
C LYS A 48 6.46 5.30 4.00
N LEU A 49 5.58 4.71 3.18
CA LEU A 49 5.95 3.67 2.22
C LEU A 49 6.88 4.21 1.12
N LYS A 50 6.58 5.40 0.58
CA LYS A 50 7.46 6.08 -0.39
C LYS A 50 8.85 6.35 0.21
N ASN A 51 8.91 6.80 1.46
CA ASN A 51 10.18 7.02 2.17
C ASN A 51 10.99 5.73 2.40
N LEU A 52 10.33 4.57 2.40
CA LEU A 52 10.99 3.25 2.44
C LEU A 52 11.38 2.73 1.04
N ALA A 53 11.27 3.58 0.02
CA ALA A 53 11.48 3.25 -1.39
C ALA A 53 10.57 2.11 -1.90
N ILE A 54 9.36 2.01 -1.33
CA ILE A 54 8.32 1.09 -1.81
C ILE A 54 7.46 1.84 -2.84
N GLN A 55 7.30 1.26 -4.03
CA GLN A 55 6.40 1.84 -5.04
C GLN A 55 4.99 1.89 -4.45
N THR A 56 4.43 3.11 -4.40
CA THR A 56 3.12 3.35 -3.79
C THR A 56 2.28 4.21 -4.72
N GLU A 57 1.21 3.64 -5.25
CA GLU A 57 0.26 4.31 -6.13
C GLU A 57 -1.00 4.68 -5.37
N VAL A 58 -1.64 5.77 -5.79
CA VAL A 58 -2.93 6.21 -5.22
C VAL A 58 -3.97 6.24 -6.33
N ILE A 59 -5.05 5.47 -6.16
CA ILE A 59 -6.24 5.54 -7.00
C ILE A 59 -7.38 6.05 -6.12
N TYR A 60 -7.71 7.33 -6.24
CA TYR A 60 -8.64 7.96 -5.31
C TYR A 60 -10.04 7.36 -5.39
N THR A 61 -10.51 6.77 -4.29
CA THR A 61 -11.92 6.40 -4.08
C THR A 61 -12.25 6.33 -2.60
N GLU A 62 -13.40 6.86 -2.21
CA GLU A 62 -13.96 6.68 -0.86
C GLU A 62 -15.07 5.62 -0.83
N LYS A 63 -15.46 5.12 -2.01
CA LYS A 63 -16.51 4.13 -2.20
C LYS A 63 -15.89 2.76 -2.41
N GLY A 64 -16.42 1.75 -1.72
CA GLY A 64 -16.02 0.35 -1.92
C GLY A 64 -16.51 -0.24 -3.24
N PHE A 65 -17.52 0.37 -3.86
CA PHE A 65 -18.11 -0.07 -5.11
C PHE A 65 -18.51 1.13 -5.97
N ASP A 66 -18.23 1.04 -7.27
CA ASP A 66 -18.74 1.97 -8.27
C ASP A 66 -20.10 1.48 -8.79
N ILE A 67 -21.12 1.59 -7.93
CA ILE A 67 -22.49 1.29 -8.29
C ILE A 67 -23.12 2.63 -8.65
N ALA A 68 -23.44 2.82 -9.92
CA ALA A 68 -24.20 3.97 -10.39
C ALA A 68 -25.40 4.17 -9.45
N THR A 69 -25.43 5.33 -8.80
CA THR A 69 -26.49 5.69 -7.85
C THR A 69 -27.69 6.21 -8.62
#